data_AF-M1ANF1-F1
#
_entry.id   AF-M1ANF1-F1
#
_cell.length_a   1.000
_cell.length_b   1.000
_cell.length_c   1.000
_cell.angle_alpha   90.00
_cell.angle_beta   90.00
_cell.angle_gamma   90.00
#
_symmetry.space_group_name_H-M   'P 1'
#
loop_
_entity.id
_entity.type
_entity.pdbx_description
1 polymer ?
#
loop_
_entity_poly.entity_id
_entity_poly.type
_entity_poly.pdbx_seq_one_letter_code
_entity_poly.pdbx_strand_id
1 'polypeptide(L)'
;MSIHTAYVKAIRAAQHFVYIENQYFIGSSYNWSQYNDVGANNLIPMEIALKICEKIRAHQRFAAYIVIPMWPEGNPTGAATQRILFWQHKTIQMMYETIYKTLVEVGLEDAFSPQDYLNFFCLGNREVDVEETENSGAANTPQALCRKYRRFMIYVHSKGMIVDDEYVILGSANINQRSLEGTRDTEIAMGAYQPHHTWARNQSSPSGQIYRYRMSLWAEHLGVVDDYFIRPESLECVRRVRSMGEANWRQFSADEVTEMRGHLLKYPVEVDRRGKVKNLPGFEEFPDVGGDIIGSFLAIQENLTI
;
A
#
# COMPACT_ATOMS: atom_id res chain seq x y z
N MET A 1 -19.17 2.88 13.15
CA MET A 1 -18.37 4.11 13.35
C MET A 1 -18.38 4.97 12.08
N SER A 2 -18.43 6.30 12.18
CA SER A 2 -18.56 7.22 11.03
C SER A 2 -17.36 7.26 10.09
N ILE A 3 -16.12 7.16 10.59
CA ILE A 3 -14.91 7.16 9.74
C ILE A 3 -14.91 5.94 8.80
N HIS A 4 -15.18 4.75 9.34
CA HIS A 4 -15.35 3.53 8.53
C HIS A 4 -16.44 3.70 7.47
N THR A 5 -17.60 4.25 7.85
CA THR A 5 -18.69 4.52 6.90
C THR A 5 -18.27 5.52 5.80
N ALA A 6 -17.48 6.54 6.14
CA ALA A 6 -16.99 7.51 5.18
C ALA A 6 -16.04 6.87 4.15
N TYR A 7 -15.09 6.04 4.60
CA TYR A 7 -14.22 5.26 3.71
C TYR A 7 -15.05 4.35 2.78
N VAL A 8 -15.99 3.56 3.32
CA VAL A 8 -16.83 2.66 2.53
C VAL A 8 -17.62 3.44 1.47
N LYS A 9 -18.25 4.55 1.84
CA LYS A 9 -19.02 5.38 0.90
C LYS A 9 -18.12 5.96 -0.20
N ALA A 10 -16.94 6.46 0.16
CA ALA A 10 -16.00 7.02 -0.80
C ALA A 10 -15.50 5.95 -1.79
N ILE A 11 -15.14 4.76 -1.32
CA ILE A 11 -14.71 3.64 -2.17
C ILE A 11 -15.83 3.19 -3.10
N ARG A 12 -17.06 3.07 -2.59
CA ARG A 12 -18.23 2.68 -3.42
C ARG A 12 -18.57 3.73 -4.48
N ALA A 13 -18.34 5.00 -4.20
CA ALA A 13 -18.56 6.09 -5.13
C ALA A 13 -17.46 6.20 -6.21
N ALA A 14 -16.25 5.69 -5.93
CA ALA A 14 -15.10 5.79 -6.81
C ALA A 14 -15.38 5.25 -8.23
N GLN A 15 -14.96 6.01 -9.24
CA GLN A 15 -15.18 5.72 -10.65
C GLN A 15 -13.90 5.41 -11.42
N HIS A 16 -12.76 6.00 -11.03
CA HIS A 16 -11.51 5.96 -11.78
C HIS A 16 -10.39 5.34 -10.94
N PHE A 17 -10.09 5.87 -9.76
CA PHE A 17 -9.04 5.32 -8.92
C PHE A 17 -9.17 5.67 -7.44
N VAL A 18 -8.47 4.89 -6.62
CA VAL A 18 -8.20 5.21 -5.21
C VAL A 18 -6.69 5.21 -4.95
N TYR A 19 -6.21 6.22 -4.23
CA TYR A 19 -4.84 6.30 -3.74
C TYR A 19 -4.86 6.39 -2.21
N ILE A 20 -4.22 5.45 -1.54
CA ILE A 20 -4.24 5.33 -0.08
C ILE A 20 -2.81 5.36 0.44
N GLU A 21 -2.56 6.18 1.45
CA GLU A 21 -1.37 6.06 2.29
C GLU A 21 -1.83 5.76 3.72
N ASN A 22 -1.41 4.62 4.26
CA ASN A 22 -1.83 4.22 5.60
C ASN A 22 -0.73 3.45 6.34
N GLN A 23 -0.62 3.68 7.65
CA GLN A 23 0.33 2.95 8.50
C GLN A 23 0.01 1.45 8.61
N TYR A 24 -1.27 1.08 8.57
CA TYR A 24 -1.70 -0.31 8.59
C TYR A 24 -2.69 -0.57 7.45
N PHE A 25 -2.66 -1.80 6.94
CA PHE A 25 -3.63 -2.24 5.95
C PHE A 25 -4.07 -3.68 6.23
N ILE A 26 -4.99 -3.83 7.18
CA ILE A 26 -5.51 -5.10 7.68
C ILE A 26 -7.03 -5.02 7.78
N GLY A 27 -7.72 -6.04 7.27
CA GLY A 27 -9.16 -6.11 7.46
C GLY A 27 -9.85 -7.13 6.60
N SER A 28 -11.18 -7.13 6.75
CA SER A 28 -12.10 -8.04 6.09
C SER A 28 -11.76 -9.50 6.34
N SER A 29 -11.40 -9.83 7.60
CA SER A 29 -10.94 -11.18 7.96
C SER A 29 -11.96 -12.26 7.67
N TYR A 30 -13.26 -11.95 7.73
CA TYR A 30 -14.34 -12.86 7.37
C TYR A 30 -14.20 -13.50 5.96
N ASN A 31 -13.40 -12.90 5.06
CA ASN A 31 -13.12 -13.43 3.72
C ASN A 31 -11.68 -13.93 3.54
N TRP A 32 -10.88 -14.01 4.60
CA TRP A 32 -9.59 -14.70 4.54
C TRP A 32 -9.81 -16.21 4.42
N SER A 33 -8.93 -16.90 3.70
CA SER A 33 -9.01 -18.37 3.52
C SER A 33 -8.78 -19.15 4.82
N GLN A 34 -8.14 -18.52 5.81
CA GLN A 34 -7.86 -19.05 7.15
C GLN A 34 -7.98 -17.89 8.15
N TYR A 35 -8.28 -18.20 9.42
CA TYR A 35 -8.43 -17.22 10.51
C TYR A 35 -9.54 -16.19 10.25
N ASN A 36 -10.66 -16.65 9.67
CA ASN A 36 -11.76 -15.77 9.29
C ASN A 36 -12.64 -15.31 10.46
N ASP A 37 -12.42 -15.90 11.63
CA ASP A 37 -13.06 -15.63 12.91
C ASP A 37 -12.26 -14.68 13.82
N VAL A 38 -11.09 -14.19 13.39
CA VAL A 38 -10.22 -13.34 14.23
C VAL A 38 -10.85 -11.99 14.60
N GLY A 39 -11.85 -11.53 13.84
CA GLY A 39 -12.64 -10.33 14.16
C GLY A 39 -12.12 -9.02 13.57
N ALA A 40 -11.20 -9.06 12.59
CA ALA A 40 -10.80 -7.87 11.83
C ALA A 40 -11.82 -7.54 10.73
N ASN A 41 -13.06 -7.25 11.14
CA ASN A 41 -14.24 -7.19 10.27
C ASN A 41 -14.46 -5.85 9.57
N ASN A 42 -13.54 -4.89 9.67
CA ASN A 42 -13.61 -3.68 8.86
C ASN A 42 -13.68 -4.02 7.36
N LEU A 43 -14.39 -3.20 6.59
CA LEU A 43 -14.80 -3.54 5.21
C LEU A 43 -13.82 -3.01 4.17
N ILE A 44 -12.82 -2.23 4.57
CA ILE A 44 -12.07 -1.37 3.65
C ILE A 44 -11.33 -2.18 2.58
N PRO A 45 -10.57 -3.25 2.92
CA PRO A 45 -9.93 -4.09 1.91
C PRO A 45 -10.92 -4.74 0.95
N MET A 46 -12.04 -5.28 1.47
CA MET A 46 -13.05 -5.93 0.65
C MET A 46 -13.76 -4.97 -0.30
N GLU A 47 -14.13 -3.77 0.18
CA GLU A 47 -14.80 -2.77 -0.66
C GLU A 47 -13.90 -2.32 -1.83
N ILE A 48 -12.58 -2.21 -1.62
CA ILE A 48 -11.63 -1.91 -2.70
C ILE A 48 -11.59 -3.06 -3.71
N ALA A 49 -11.45 -4.31 -3.24
CA ALA A 49 -11.43 -5.47 -4.11
C ALA A 49 -12.73 -5.61 -4.92
N LEU A 50 -13.89 -5.45 -4.27
CA LEU A 50 -15.19 -5.50 -4.92
C LEU A 50 -15.41 -4.35 -5.90
N LYS A 51 -14.93 -3.14 -5.60
CA LYS A 51 -14.96 -2.02 -6.55
C LYS A 51 -14.14 -2.32 -7.81
N ILE A 52 -12.95 -2.91 -7.66
CA ILE A 52 -12.16 -3.37 -8.80
C ILE A 52 -12.94 -4.44 -9.59
N CYS A 53 -13.51 -5.44 -8.91
CA CYS A 53 -14.29 -6.49 -9.57
C CYS A 53 -15.51 -5.94 -10.32
N GLU A 54 -16.23 -4.97 -9.74
CA GLU A 54 -17.32 -4.25 -10.41
C GLU A 54 -16.85 -3.60 -11.71
N LYS A 55 -15.72 -2.90 -11.68
CA LYS A 55 -15.15 -2.21 -12.85
C LYS A 55 -14.66 -3.18 -13.91
N ILE A 56 -14.05 -4.31 -13.51
CA ILE A 56 -13.67 -5.39 -14.42
C ILE A 56 -14.91 -5.97 -15.14
N ARG A 57 -15.98 -6.28 -14.40
CA ARG A 57 -17.23 -6.79 -14.99
C ARG A 57 -17.89 -5.78 -15.94
N ALA A 58 -17.72 -4.49 -15.67
CA ALA A 58 -18.19 -3.42 -16.54
C ALA A 58 -17.25 -3.13 -17.73
N HIS A 59 -16.13 -3.85 -17.87
CA HIS A 59 -15.06 -3.56 -18.83
C HIS A 59 -14.55 -2.11 -18.75
N GLN A 60 -14.55 -1.54 -17.56
CA GLN A 60 -14.06 -0.19 -17.27
C GLN A 60 -12.69 -0.25 -16.58
N ARG A 61 -11.84 0.72 -16.89
CA ARG A 61 -10.57 0.90 -16.19
C ARG A 61 -10.80 1.40 -14.78
N PHE A 62 -10.03 0.86 -13.84
CA PHE A 62 -9.96 1.32 -12.46
C PHE A 62 -8.59 0.95 -11.88
N ALA A 63 -8.08 1.75 -10.95
CA ALA A 63 -6.82 1.44 -10.26
C ALA A 63 -6.89 1.75 -8.76
N ALA A 64 -6.21 0.92 -7.96
CA ALA A 64 -5.98 1.13 -6.54
C ALA A 64 -4.48 1.10 -6.26
N TYR A 65 -4.01 2.16 -5.61
CA TYR A 65 -2.62 2.34 -5.21
C TYR A 65 -2.57 2.43 -3.69
N ILE A 66 -1.84 1.53 -3.04
CA ILE A 66 -1.78 1.46 -1.58
C ILE A 66 -0.33 1.58 -1.13
N VAL A 67 -0.01 2.64 -0.40
CA VAL A 67 1.31 2.90 0.16
C VAL A 67 1.23 2.64 1.67
N ILE A 68 2.05 1.70 2.13
CA ILE A 68 2.14 1.25 3.53
C ILE A 68 3.60 1.28 3.97
N PRO A 69 3.91 1.32 5.27
CA PRO A 69 5.30 1.25 5.70
C PRO A 69 5.89 -0.12 5.34
N MET A 70 7.21 -0.18 5.17
CA MET A 70 7.89 -1.45 4.85
C MET A 70 7.63 -2.50 5.93
N TRP A 71 7.65 -2.08 7.21
CA TRP A 71 7.08 -2.80 8.34
C TRP A 71 6.47 -1.80 9.34
N PRO A 72 5.52 -2.20 10.20
CA PRO A 72 5.01 -1.37 11.28
C PRO A 72 6.10 -0.91 12.25
N GLU A 73 5.91 0.21 12.94
CA GLU A 73 6.91 0.74 13.88
C GLU A 73 7.23 -0.29 14.97
N GLY A 74 8.53 -0.47 15.24
CA GLY A 74 9.05 -1.43 16.19
C GLY A 74 10.10 -2.36 15.57
N ASN A 75 10.47 -3.40 16.32
CA ASN A 75 11.42 -4.41 15.86
C ASN A 75 10.75 -5.32 14.81
N PRO A 76 11.24 -5.39 13.56
CA PRO A 76 10.66 -6.23 12.50
C PRO A 76 10.71 -7.73 12.80
N THR A 77 11.66 -8.17 13.63
CA THR A 77 11.75 -9.57 14.11
C THR A 77 10.85 -9.86 15.31
N GLY A 78 10.24 -8.83 15.92
CA GLY A 78 9.40 -8.97 17.10
C GLY A 78 8.06 -9.66 16.79
N ALA A 79 7.57 -10.47 17.73
CA ALA A 79 6.35 -11.26 17.55
C ALA A 79 5.13 -10.42 17.14
N ALA A 80 4.95 -9.24 17.74
CA ALA A 80 3.84 -8.34 17.41
C ALA A 80 3.91 -7.84 15.96
N THR A 81 5.06 -7.34 15.52
CA THR A 81 5.29 -6.87 14.14
C THR A 81 5.09 -8.00 13.14
N GLN A 82 5.68 -9.16 13.41
CA GLN A 82 5.55 -10.36 12.59
C GLN A 82 4.09 -10.81 12.46
N ARG A 83 3.31 -10.69 13.54
CA ARG A 83 1.88 -11.01 13.52
C ARG A 83 1.06 -10.01 12.70
N ILE A 84 1.37 -8.72 12.80
CA ILE A 84 0.73 -7.67 12.00
C ILE A 84 1.01 -7.89 10.50
N LEU A 85 2.27 -8.16 10.14
CA LEU A 85 2.68 -8.48 8.76
C LEU A 85 1.95 -9.71 8.23
N PHE A 86 1.75 -10.73 9.08
CA PHE A 86 0.97 -11.92 8.72
C PHE A 86 -0.49 -11.57 8.38
N TRP A 87 -1.15 -10.72 9.18
CA TRP A 87 -2.52 -10.27 8.90
C TRP A 87 -2.60 -9.40 7.65
N GLN A 88 -1.60 -8.57 7.42
CA GLN A 88 -1.47 -7.78 6.19
C GLN A 88 -1.32 -8.71 4.98
N HIS A 89 -0.47 -9.74 5.05
CA HIS A 89 -0.33 -10.75 4.00
C HIS A 89 -1.66 -11.44 3.69
N LYS A 90 -2.41 -11.88 4.71
CA LYS A 90 -3.74 -12.50 4.52
C LYS A 90 -4.73 -11.56 3.85
N THR A 91 -4.69 -10.28 4.22
CA THR A 91 -5.53 -9.23 3.61
C THR A 91 -5.18 -9.03 2.13
N ILE A 92 -3.90 -8.86 1.82
CA ILE A 92 -3.39 -8.67 0.45
C ILE A 92 -3.71 -9.91 -0.42
N GLN A 93 -3.46 -11.11 0.09
CA GLN A 93 -3.76 -12.37 -0.58
C GLN A 93 -5.24 -12.48 -0.94
N MET A 94 -6.13 -12.17 0.02
CA MET A 94 -7.57 -12.20 -0.19
C MET A 94 -8.01 -11.24 -1.30
N MET A 95 -7.46 -10.01 -1.33
CA MET A 95 -7.82 -9.03 -2.36
C MET A 95 -7.38 -9.48 -3.76
N TYR A 96 -6.14 -9.95 -3.92
CA TYR A 96 -5.65 -10.42 -5.22
C TYR A 96 -6.38 -11.67 -5.70
N GLU A 97 -6.69 -12.63 -4.83
CA GLU A 97 -7.52 -13.80 -5.19
C GLU A 97 -8.92 -13.38 -5.66
N THR A 98 -9.53 -12.40 -4.99
CA THR A 98 -10.86 -11.90 -5.36
C THR A 98 -10.84 -11.27 -6.75
N ILE A 99 -9.83 -10.43 -7.03
CA ILE A 99 -9.66 -9.79 -8.34
C ILE A 99 -9.38 -10.82 -9.44
N TYR A 100 -8.48 -11.78 -9.18
CA TYR A 100 -8.14 -12.82 -10.15
C TYR A 100 -9.35 -13.69 -10.50
N LYS A 101 -10.16 -14.09 -9.52
CA LYS A 101 -11.40 -14.85 -9.75
C LYS A 101 -12.34 -14.09 -10.69
N THR A 102 -12.48 -12.78 -10.52
CA THR A 102 -13.30 -11.96 -11.43
C THR A 102 -12.70 -11.84 -12.83
N LEU A 103 -11.37 -11.77 -12.98
CA LEU A 103 -10.74 -11.80 -14.30
C LEU A 103 -11.07 -13.10 -15.06
N VAL A 104 -10.98 -14.24 -14.38
CA VAL A 104 -11.36 -15.55 -14.95
C VAL A 104 -12.85 -15.61 -15.26
N GLU A 105 -13.70 -15.10 -14.37
CA GLU A 105 -15.16 -15.05 -14.55
C GLU A 105 -15.57 -14.36 -15.86
N VAL A 106 -14.82 -13.33 -16.28
CA VAL A 106 -15.11 -12.54 -17.49
C VAL A 106 -14.18 -12.83 -18.67
N GLY A 107 -13.28 -13.82 -18.57
CA GLY A 107 -12.37 -14.23 -19.64
C GLY A 107 -11.26 -13.22 -19.96
N LEU A 108 -10.74 -12.53 -18.95
CA LEU A 108 -9.72 -11.47 -19.07
C LEU A 108 -8.36 -11.82 -18.41
N GLU A 109 -8.20 -13.03 -17.88
CA GLU A 109 -7.01 -13.50 -17.16
C GLU A 109 -5.73 -13.59 -18.01
N ASP A 110 -5.87 -13.76 -19.33
CA ASP A 110 -4.75 -13.76 -20.26
C ASP A 110 -4.35 -12.33 -20.65
N ALA A 111 -5.33 -11.43 -20.75
CA ALA A 111 -5.14 -10.04 -21.15
C ALA A 111 -4.60 -9.16 -20.02
N PHE A 112 -5.05 -9.39 -18.78
CA PHE A 112 -4.70 -8.57 -17.62
C PHE A 112 -4.26 -9.41 -16.44
N SER A 113 -3.46 -8.79 -15.57
CA SER A 113 -3.09 -9.34 -14.26
C SER A 113 -3.78 -8.57 -13.14
N PRO A 114 -3.93 -9.14 -11.93
CA PRO A 114 -4.44 -8.40 -10.78
C PRO A 114 -3.63 -7.11 -10.47
N GLN A 115 -2.32 -7.12 -10.73
CA GLN A 115 -1.45 -5.95 -10.57
C GLN A 115 -1.67 -4.85 -11.63
N ASP A 116 -2.49 -5.09 -12.66
CA ASP A 116 -2.95 -4.03 -13.56
C ASP A 116 -4.15 -3.25 -12.98
N TYR A 117 -4.61 -3.59 -11.77
CA TYR A 117 -5.69 -2.93 -11.04
C TYR A 117 -5.35 -2.58 -9.59
N LEU A 118 -4.60 -3.42 -8.86
CA LEU A 118 -4.25 -3.21 -7.44
C LEU A 118 -2.74 -3.30 -7.26
N ASN A 119 -2.12 -2.28 -6.64
CA ASN A 119 -0.70 -2.29 -6.34
C ASN A 119 -0.41 -1.82 -4.91
N PHE A 120 0.52 -2.52 -4.26
CA PHE A 120 1.03 -2.18 -2.94
C PHE A 120 2.47 -1.68 -3.06
N PHE A 121 2.77 -0.62 -2.33
CA PHE A 121 4.06 0.05 -2.28
C PHE A 121 4.47 0.33 -0.84
N CYS A 122 5.76 0.55 -0.63
CA CYS A 122 6.30 1.17 0.57
C CYS A 122 7.31 2.26 0.19
N LEU A 123 7.81 3.01 1.17
CA LEU A 123 8.77 4.07 0.94
C LEU A 123 10.14 3.73 1.53
N GLY A 124 11.20 4.10 0.82
CA GLY A 124 12.58 3.96 1.29
C GLY A 124 13.49 5.03 0.71
N ASN A 125 14.59 5.26 1.41
CA ASN A 125 15.63 6.17 0.95
C ASN A 125 17.00 5.50 1.01
N ARG A 126 17.91 5.99 0.16
CA ARG A 126 19.30 5.57 0.13
C ARG A 126 20.18 6.74 -0.29
N GLU A 127 21.21 7.01 0.52
CA GLU A 127 22.03 8.22 0.39
C GLU A 127 23.51 7.87 0.39
N VAL A 128 24.25 8.37 -0.61
CA VAL A 128 25.72 8.29 -0.62
C VAL A 128 26.30 9.19 0.47
N ASP A 129 27.37 8.77 1.13
CA ASP A 129 28.05 9.60 2.13
C ASP A 129 28.87 10.70 1.47
N VAL A 130 28.99 11.85 2.14
CA VAL A 130 29.90 12.94 1.75
C VAL A 130 31.14 12.97 2.65
N GLU A 131 31.08 12.48 3.90
CA GLU A 131 32.23 12.38 4.80
C GLU A 131 32.10 11.19 5.79
N GLU A 132 33.07 10.28 5.80
CA GLU A 132 33.11 9.12 6.70
C GLU A 132 33.34 9.56 8.15
N THR A 133 32.37 9.34 9.02
CA THR A 133 32.64 9.26 10.47
C THR A 133 32.91 7.80 10.81
N GLU A 134 34.19 7.48 11.07
CA GLU A 134 34.63 6.16 11.54
C GLU A 134 33.73 5.67 12.68
N ASN A 135 33.21 4.44 12.58
CA ASN A 135 32.36 3.87 13.62
C ASN A 135 32.74 2.42 13.98
N SER A 136 33.09 2.25 15.24
CA SER A 136 33.59 1.06 15.92
C SER A 136 32.48 0.18 16.52
N GLY A 137 31.49 -0.21 15.71
CA GLY A 137 30.38 -1.09 16.12
C GLY A 137 30.60 -2.56 15.75
N ALA A 138 29.91 -3.49 16.43
CA ALA A 138 29.90 -4.91 16.02
C ALA A 138 29.31 -5.05 14.60
N ALA A 139 30.07 -5.68 13.71
CA ALA A 139 29.87 -5.60 12.25
C ALA A 139 28.51 -6.11 11.72
N ASN A 140 27.74 -6.87 12.51
CA ASN A 140 26.53 -7.57 12.07
C ASN A 140 25.24 -7.14 12.80
N THR A 141 25.21 -5.99 13.48
CA THR A 141 23.94 -5.48 14.03
C THR A 141 23.08 -4.85 12.94
N PRO A 142 21.74 -4.83 13.06
CA PRO A 142 20.87 -4.13 12.11
C PRO A 142 21.30 -2.67 11.88
N GLN A 143 21.69 -1.98 12.94
CA GLN A 143 22.16 -0.60 12.87
C GLN A 143 23.46 -0.47 12.08
N ALA A 144 24.40 -1.41 12.23
CA ALA A 144 25.65 -1.42 11.46
C ALA A 144 25.37 -1.72 9.98
N LEU A 145 24.47 -2.65 9.67
CA LEU A 145 24.11 -3.01 8.30
C LEU A 145 23.38 -1.86 7.58
N CYS A 146 22.39 -1.22 8.21
CA CYS A 146 21.72 -0.05 7.61
C CYS A 146 22.69 1.11 7.35
N ARG A 147 23.67 1.34 8.24
CA ARG A 147 24.74 2.32 8.01
C ARG A 147 25.68 1.91 6.88
N LYS A 148 26.06 0.64 6.81
CA LYS A 148 26.94 0.10 5.76
C LYS A 148 26.30 0.22 4.38
N TYR A 149 25.03 -0.18 4.23
CA TYR A 149 24.32 -0.15 2.96
C TYR A 149 23.58 1.17 2.69
N ARG A 150 23.63 2.09 3.66
CA ARG A 150 23.15 3.48 3.57
C ARG A 150 21.68 3.62 3.19
N ARG A 151 20.85 2.68 3.65
CA ARG A 151 19.43 2.61 3.29
C ARG A 151 18.57 2.42 4.52
N PHE A 152 17.37 2.98 4.48
CA PHE A 152 16.32 2.70 5.45
C PHE A 152 14.95 3.03 4.88
N MET A 153 13.88 2.50 5.50
CA MET A 153 12.53 2.89 5.10
C MET A 153 12.27 4.36 5.42
N ILE A 154 11.49 5.02 4.57
CA ILE A 154 10.77 6.24 4.96
C ILE A 154 9.46 5.76 5.58
N TYR A 155 9.24 6.12 6.84
CA TYR A 155 8.12 5.57 7.58
C TYR A 155 6.79 6.22 7.16
N VAL A 156 5.89 5.41 6.60
CA VAL A 156 4.55 5.85 6.22
C VAL A 156 3.66 5.86 7.46
N HIS A 157 3.57 7.02 8.11
CA HIS A 157 2.64 7.26 9.22
C HIS A 157 1.32 7.91 8.78
N SER A 158 1.15 8.19 7.48
CA SER A 158 -0.06 8.73 6.88
C SER A 158 -1.30 7.90 7.26
N LYS A 159 -2.47 8.56 7.28
CA LYS A 159 -3.79 7.92 7.30
C LYS A 159 -4.74 8.69 6.38
N GLY A 160 -4.57 8.49 5.08
CA GLY A 160 -5.28 9.25 4.06
C GLY A 160 -5.73 8.41 2.87
N MET A 161 -6.77 8.90 2.20
CA MET A 161 -7.28 8.33 0.95
C MET A 161 -7.72 9.46 0.02
N ILE A 162 -7.27 9.40 -1.23
CA ILE A 162 -7.70 10.25 -2.33
C ILE A 162 -8.54 9.40 -3.28
N VAL A 163 -9.69 9.93 -3.70
CA VAL A 163 -10.61 9.26 -4.62
C VAL A 163 -10.83 10.17 -5.82
N ASP A 164 -10.52 9.65 -7.01
CA ASP A 164 -10.78 10.28 -8.31
C ASP A 164 -10.25 11.72 -8.48
N ASP A 165 -9.23 12.11 -7.71
CA ASP A 165 -8.72 13.50 -7.59
C ASP A 165 -9.78 14.54 -7.17
N GLU A 166 -10.96 14.09 -6.70
CA GLU A 166 -12.11 14.91 -6.35
C GLU A 166 -12.37 14.95 -4.84
N TYR A 167 -12.14 13.83 -4.14
CA TYR A 167 -12.46 13.69 -2.73
C TYR A 167 -11.25 13.18 -1.95
N VAL A 168 -11.07 13.70 -0.74
CA VAL A 168 -9.99 13.28 0.17
C VAL A 168 -10.51 13.01 1.57
N ILE A 169 -10.00 11.94 2.19
CA ILE A 169 -10.11 11.67 3.62
C ILE A 169 -8.71 11.80 4.24
N LEU A 170 -8.60 12.55 5.33
CA LEU A 170 -7.38 12.68 6.13
C LEU A 170 -7.73 12.58 7.60
N GLY A 171 -6.92 11.88 8.41
CA GLY A 171 -7.19 11.74 9.83
C GLY A 171 -6.14 10.96 10.59
N SER A 172 -6.56 10.40 11.73
CA SER A 172 -5.73 9.55 12.59
C SER A 172 -6.00 8.05 12.40
N ALA A 173 -7.15 7.68 11.83
CA ALA A 173 -7.62 6.30 11.75
C ALA A 173 -6.81 5.44 10.76
N ASN A 174 -6.15 4.42 11.28
CA ASN A 174 -5.49 3.41 10.46
C ASN A 174 -6.50 2.47 9.78
N ILE A 175 -6.09 1.78 8.71
CA ILE A 175 -6.91 0.70 8.13
C ILE A 175 -6.60 -0.60 8.90
N ASN A 176 -7.18 -0.72 10.08
CA ASN A 176 -7.17 -1.90 10.94
C ASN A 176 -8.45 -1.92 11.80
N GLN A 177 -8.68 -2.99 12.56
CA GLN A 177 -9.87 -3.08 13.41
C GLN A 177 -9.79 -2.10 14.59
N ARG A 178 -8.59 -1.89 15.15
CA ARG A 178 -8.33 -0.93 16.23
C ARG A 178 -8.89 0.47 15.96
N SER A 179 -8.61 1.02 14.79
CA SER A 179 -9.07 2.36 14.42
C SER A 179 -10.49 2.37 13.82
N LEU A 180 -10.93 1.28 13.18
CA LEU A 180 -12.18 1.28 12.40
C LEU A 180 -13.41 0.69 13.10
N GLU A 181 -13.25 0.07 14.27
CA GLU A 181 -14.37 -0.48 15.05
C GLU A 181 -15.19 0.62 15.74
N GLY A 182 -14.52 1.64 16.27
CA GLY A 182 -15.13 2.78 16.98
C GLY A 182 -15.38 2.58 18.47
N THR A 183 -15.14 1.37 19.00
CA THR A 183 -15.17 1.07 20.44
C THR A 183 -13.79 0.73 21.01
N ARG A 184 -12.73 0.83 20.19
CA ARG A 184 -11.33 0.61 20.58
C ARG A 184 -10.63 1.96 20.73
N ASP A 185 -9.85 2.38 19.73
CA ASP A 185 -9.15 3.65 19.77
C ASP A 185 -10.10 4.78 19.33
N THR A 186 -9.96 5.95 19.94
CA THR A 186 -10.70 7.15 19.54
C THR A 186 -9.98 7.84 18.41
N GLU A 187 -10.65 7.93 17.27
CA GLU A 187 -10.07 8.47 16.04
C GLU A 187 -10.84 9.69 15.54
N ILE A 188 -10.17 10.55 14.79
CA ILE A 188 -10.78 11.67 14.08
C ILE A 188 -10.34 11.67 12.61
N ALA A 189 -11.25 12.00 11.71
CA ALA A 189 -10.93 12.21 10.30
C ALA A 189 -11.87 13.26 9.71
N MET A 190 -11.36 14.00 8.73
CA MET A 190 -12.14 14.87 7.86
C MET A 190 -12.32 14.20 6.49
N GLY A 191 -13.43 14.51 5.82
CA GLY A 191 -13.67 14.21 4.42
C GLY A 191 -14.05 15.48 3.66
N ALA A 192 -13.41 15.78 2.53
CA ALA A 192 -13.62 17.04 1.81
C ALA A 192 -13.50 16.87 0.29
N TYR A 193 -14.19 17.75 -0.43
CA TYR A 193 -14.08 17.94 -1.88
C TYR A 193 -14.29 19.41 -2.22
N GLN A 194 -13.92 19.80 -3.43
CA GLN A 194 -14.14 21.15 -3.94
C GLN A 194 -15.32 21.14 -4.94
N PRO A 195 -16.48 21.75 -4.64
CA PRO A 195 -17.69 21.64 -5.47
C PRO A 195 -17.57 22.14 -6.91
N HIS A 196 -16.56 22.96 -7.21
CA HIS A 196 -16.24 23.47 -8.54
C HIS A 196 -15.16 22.66 -9.27
N HIS A 197 -14.60 21.63 -8.64
CA HIS A 197 -13.59 20.75 -9.21
C HIS A 197 -14.04 19.29 -9.04
N THR A 198 -15.14 18.94 -9.70
CA THR A 198 -15.71 17.59 -9.70
C THR A 198 -15.79 17.04 -11.12
N TRP A 199 -15.76 15.72 -11.27
CA TRP A 199 -15.96 15.07 -12.57
C TRP A 199 -17.28 15.48 -13.22
N ALA A 200 -18.36 15.54 -12.43
CA ALA A 200 -19.68 15.92 -12.90
C ALA A 200 -19.75 17.37 -13.44
N ARG A 201 -18.96 18.29 -12.88
CA ARG A 201 -18.92 19.69 -13.34
C ARG A 201 -17.93 19.92 -14.47
N ASN A 202 -16.73 19.34 -14.38
CA ASN A 202 -15.65 19.59 -15.33
C ASN A 202 -15.82 18.80 -16.62
N GLN A 203 -16.59 17.70 -16.59
CA GLN A 203 -16.68 16.71 -17.69
C GLN A 203 -15.30 16.15 -18.09
N SER A 204 -14.31 16.27 -17.20
CA SER A 204 -12.93 15.84 -17.33
C SER A 204 -12.33 15.64 -15.95
N SER A 205 -11.08 15.14 -15.89
CA SER A 205 -10.35 14.97 -14.63
C SER A 205 -10.32 16.28 -13.83
N PRO A 206 -10.66 16.26 -12.52
CA PRO A 206 -10.50 17.40 -11.63
C PRO A 206 -9.06 17.89 -11.58
N SER A 207 -8.87 19.20 -11.60
CA SER A 207 -7.54 19.86 -11.51
C SER A 207 -7.43 20.81 -10.31
N GLY A 208 -8.25 20.55 -9.29
CA GLY A 208 -8.30 21.29 -8.04
C GLY A 208 -7.10 21.05 -7.12
N GLN A 209 -7.22 21.46 -5.85
CA GLN A 209 -6.20 21.26 -4.83
C GLN A 209 -5.95 19.77 -4.54
N ILE A 210 -6.97 18.91 -4.59
CA ILE A 210 -6.82 17.48 -4.34
C ILE A 210 -5.94 16.82 -5.41
N TYR A 211 -6.22 17.10 -6.70
CA TYR A 211 -5.35 16.72 -7.82
C TYR A 211 -3.91 17.18 -7.61
N ARG A 212 -3.70 18.47 -7.27
CA ARG A 212 -2.35 19.03 -7.06
C ARG A 212 -1.64 18.39 -5.88
N TYR A 213 -2.35 18.12 -4.80
CA TYR A 213 -1.83 17.41 -3.63
C TYR A 213 -1.36 16.01 -4.01
N ARG A 214 -2.19 15.25 -4.73
CA ARG A 214 -1.85 13.91 -5.22
C ARG A 214 -0.65 13.93 -6.17
N MET A 215 -0.61 14.87 -7.13
CA MET A 215 0.55 15.07 -8.02
C MET A 215 1.82 15.43 -7.24
N SER A 216 1.71 16.24 -6.18
CA SER A 216 2.85 16.60 -5.32
C SER A 216 3.38 15.39 -4.55
N LEU A 217 2.50 14.56 -3.96
CA LEU A 217 2.89 13.31 -3.30
C LEU A 217 3.55 12.35 -4.29
N TRP A 218 3.01 12.23 -5.50
CA TRP A 218 3.61 11.38 -6.52
C TRP A 218 4.96 11.92 -6.99
N ALA A 219 5.14 13.23 -7.09
CA ALA A 219 6.43 13.83 -7.40
C ALA A 219 7.47 13.56 -6.29
N GLU A 220 7.07 13.65 -5.02
CA GLU A 220 7.90 13.28 -3.86
C GLU A 220 8.29 11.79 -3.93
N HIS A 221 7.32 10.89 -4.09
CA HIS A 221 7.57 9.45 -4.03
C HIS A 221 8.26 8.91 -5.28
N LEU A 222 7.97 9.43 -6.46
CA LEU A 222 8.52 8.94 -7.72
C LEU A 222 9.77 9.71 -8.18
N GLY A 223 10.05 10.86 -7.58
CA GLY A 223 11.19 11.73 -7.92
C GLY A 223 11.05 12.44 -9.28
N VAL A 224 9.88 12.36 -9.92
CA VAL A 224 9.61 12.95 -11.25
C VAL A 224 8.15 13.36 -11.39
N VAL A 225 7.89 14.29 -12.30
CA VAL A 225 6.54 14.62 -12.79
C VAL A 225 6.44 14.10 -14.22
N ASP A 226 5.35 13.39 -14.53
CA ASP A 226 5.15 12.74 -15.82
C ASP A 226 3.66 12.84 -16.23
N ASP A 227 3.39 13.05 -17.52
CA ASP A 227 2.03 13.17 -18.06
C ASP A 227 1.22 11.88 -17.91
N TYR A 228 1.89 10.72 -17.81
CA TYR A 228 1.23 9.46 -17.50
C TYR A 228 0.46 9.52 -16.17
N PHE A 229 0.90 10.34 -15.21
CA PHE A 229 0.30 10.46 -13.88
C PHE A 229 -0.97 11.31 -13.86
N ILE A 230 -1.35 11.92 -14.99
CA ILE A 230 -2.58 12.71 -15.10
C ILE A 230 -3.83 11.81 -15.11
N ARG A 231 -3.68 10.54 -15.54
CA ARG A 231 -4.76 9.54 -15.58
C ARG A 231 -4.41 8.29 -14.78
N PRO A 232 -4.54 8.31 -13.44
CA PRO A 232 -4.10 7.21 -12.59
C PRO A 232 -4.80 5.88 -12.86
N GLU A 233 -5.99 5.88 -13.44
CA GLU A 233 -6.75 4.68 -13.80
C GLU A 233 -6.25 3.98 -15.07
N SER A 234 -5.47 4.69 -15.90
CA SER A 234 -4.96 4.18 -17.17
C SER A 234 -3.96 3.04 -16.95
N LEU A 235 -3.97 2.08 -17.89
CA LEU A 235 -3.07 0.93 -17.80
C LEU A 235 -1.59 1.36 -17.92
N GLU A 236 -1.33 2.37 -18.73
CA GLU A 236 -0.03 2.98 -18.92
C GLU A 236 0.49 3.57 -17.61
N CYS A 237 -0.33 4.34 -16.89
CA CYS A 237 0.03 4.88 -15.58
C CYS A 237 0.33 3.78 -14.57
N VAL A 238 -0.58 2.81 -14.42
CA VAL A 238 -0.42 1.70 -13.46
C VAL A 238 0.90 0.95 -13.71
N ARG A 239 1.18 0.61 -14.98
CA ARG A 239 2.40 -0.11 -15.35
C ARG A 239 3.65 0.75 -15.18
N ARG A 240 3.57 2.05 -15.48
CA ARG A 240 4.67 2.99 -15.27
C ARG A 240 5.04 3.09 -13.80
N VAL A 241 4.07 3.39 -12.92
CA VAL A 241 4.28 3.48 -11.46
C VAL A 241 4.82 2.15 -10.91
N ARG A 242 4.24 1.01 -11.30
CA ARG A 242 4.73 -0.31 -10.90
C ARG A 242 6.17 -0.55 -11.33
N SER A 243 6.52 -0.25 -12.58
CA SER A 243 7.88 -0.43 -13.11
C SER A 243 8.91 0.46 -12.41
N MET A 244 8.53 1.68 -12.02
CA MET A 244 9.37 2.58 -11.24
C MET A 244 9.58 2.02 -9.83
N GLY A 245 8.51 1.55 -9.17
CA GLY A 245 8.61 0.89 -7.87
C GLY A 245 9.50 -0.36 -7.89
N GLU A 246 9.46 -1.15 -8.97
CA GLU A 246 10.35 -2.31 -9.16
C GLU A 246 11.81 -1.91 -9.36
N ALA A 247 12.06 -0.87 -10.17
CA ALA A 247 13.40 -0.35 -10.38
C ALA A 247 13.99 0.22 -9.07
N ASN A 248 13.21 1.02 -8.35
CA ASN A 248 13.61 1.59 -7.07
C ASN A 248 13.83 0.49 -6.02
N TRP A 249 13.01 -0.56 -5.97
CA TRP A 249 13.27 -1.71 -5.08
C TRP A 249 14.61 -2.38 -5.38
N ARG A 250 14.92 -2.65 -6.67
CA ARG A 250 16.22 -3.25 -7.05
C ARG A 250 17.39 -2.35 -6.64
N GLN A 251 17.25 -1.04 -6.80
CA GLN A 251 18.26 -0.08 -6.37
C GLN A 251 18.39 -0.02 -4.84
N PHE A 252 17.27 -0.04 -4.12
CA PHE A 252 17.23 -0.05 -2.66
C PHE A 252 17.88 -1.31 -2.11
N SER A 253 17.58 -2.48 -2.69
CA SER A 253 18.00 -3.78 -2.17
C SER A 253 19.39 -4.24 -2.61
N ALA A 254 20.01 -3.59 -3.60
CA ALA A 254 21.36 -3.91 -4.07
C ALA A 254 22.47 -3.67 -3.02
N ASP A 255 23.55 -4.45 -3.09
CA ASP A 255 24.73 -4.25 -2.22
C ASP A 255 25.47 -2.94 -2.53
N GLU A 256 25.51 -2.54 -3.80
CA GLU A 256 26.15 -1.29 -4.24
C GLU A 256 25.37 -0.06 -3.77
N VAL A 257 26.05 0.84 -3.05
CA VAL A 257 25.46 2.08 -2.55
C VAL A 257 25.33 3.10 -3.66
N THR A 258 24.10 3.52 -3.93
CA THR A 258 23.77 4.55 -4.92
C THR A 258 22.74 5.51 -4.35
N GLU A 259 22.74 6.75 -4.84
CA GLU A 259 21.74 7.75 -4.45
C GLU A 259 20.38 7.43 -5.09
N MET A 260 19.33 7.39 -4.27
CA MET A 260 17.96 7.21 -4.74
C MET A 260 17.25 8.56 -4.88
N ARG A 261 16.67 8.79 -6.05
CA ARG A 261 15.83 9.99 -6.31
C ARG A 261 14.35 9.77 -6.08
N GLY A 262 13.88 8.54 -6.25
CA GLY A 262 12.50 8.14 -6.01
C GLY A 262 12.44 7.24 -4.78
N HIS A 263 11.45 7.48 -3.93
CA HIS A 263 11.25 6.78 -2.67
C HIS A 263 10.24 5.64 -2.75
N LEU A 264 9.37 5.62 -3.77
CA LEU A 264 8.35 4.59 -3.95
C LEU A 264 8.99 3.27 -4.34
N LEU A 265 8.84 2.25 -3.49
CA LEU A 265 9.28 0.88 -3.72
C LEU A 265 8.06 0.01 -3.94
N LYS A 266 8.09 -0.90 -4.91
CA LYS A 266 7.11 -1.99 -4.95
C LYS A 266 7.19 -2.74 -3.63
N TYR A 267 6.05 -2.97 -2.96
CA TYR A 267 6.06 -3.70 -1.70
C TYR A 267 6.70 -5.09 -1.95
N PRO A 268 7.65 -5.54 -1.11
CA PRO A 268 8.61 -6.59 -1.47
C PRO A 268 8.03 -8.02 -1.42
N VAL A 269 6.91 -8.22 -2.09
CA VAL A 269 6.25 -9.52 -2.28
C VAL A 269 6.12 -9.81 -3.77
N GLU A 270 6.24 -11.08 -4.12
CA GLU A 270 5.86 -11.57 -5.43
C GLU A 270 4.35 -11.77 -5.48
N VAL A 271 3.72 -11.28 -6.55
CA VAL A 271 2.32 -11.58 -6.87
C VAL A 271 2.30 -12.25 -8.23
N ASP A 272 1.96 -13.53 -8.26
CA ASP A 272 1.88 -14.25 -9.53
C ASP A 272 0.63 -13.82 -10.34
N ARG A 273 0.55 -14.27 -11.60
CA ARG A 273 -0.58 -13.95 -12.47
C ARG A 273 -1.94 -14.43 -11.93
N ARG A 274 -1.94 -15.37 -10.99
CA ARG A 274 -3.14 -15.96 -10.35
C ARG A 274 -3.51 -15.26 -9.04
N GLY A 275 -2.81 -14.19 -8.68
CA GLY A 275 -3.04 -13.45 -7.44
C GLY A 275 -2.46 -14.13 -6.20
N LYS A 276 -1.55 -15.09 -6.35
CA LYS A 276 -0.84 -15.69 -5.21
C LYS A 276 0.27 -14.76 -4.74
N VAL A 277 0.26 -14.45 -3.45
CA VAL A 277 1.25 -13.59 -2.78
C VAL A 277 2.27 -14.45 -2.06
N LYS A 278 3.54 -14.27 -2.41
CA LYS A 278 4.68 -15.03 -1.85
C LYS A 278 5.82 -14.08 -1.52
N ASN A 279 6.81 -14.59 -0.79
CA ASN A 279 8.09 -13.91 -0.65
C ASN A 279 8.69 -13.66 -2.04
N LEU A 280 9.27 -12.47 -2.21
CA LEU A 280 10.03 -12.17 -3.40
C LEU A 280 11.31 -13.03 -3.38
N PRO A 281 11.67 -13.73 -4.48
CA PRO A 281 12.83 -14.62 -4.47
C PRO A 281 14.12 -13.92 -4.02
N GLY A 282 14.79 -14.46 -3.00
CA GLY A 282 16.01 -13.89 -2.40
C GLY A 282 15.76 -12.78 -1.39
N PHE A 283 14.51 -12.48 -1.08
CA PHE A 283 14.07 -11.47 -0.11
C PHE A 283 12.95 -12.04 0.76
N GLU A 284 13.25 -13.08 1.53
CA GLU A 284 12.33 -13.61 2.54
C GLU A 284 12.24 -12.68 3.76
N GLU A 285 13.33 -11.99 4.08
CA GLU A 285 13.41 -11.03 5.18
C GLU A 285 13.70 -9.60 4.70
N PHE A 286 13.36 -8.61 5.53
CA PHE A 286 13.68 -7.22 5.22
C PHE A 286 15.20 -6.99 5.18
N PRO A 287 15.71 -6.23 4.20
CA PRO A 287 17.14 -5.95 4.10
C PRO A 287 17.68 -5.32 5.39
N ASP A 288 18.84 -5.80 5.84
CA ASP A 288 19.64 -5.31 6.97
C ASP A 288 19.04 -5.54 8.37
N VAL A 289 17.71 -5.58 8.49
CA VAL A 289 17.00 -5.64 9.79
C VAL A 289 16.37 -7.00 10.08
N GLY A 290 16.29 -7.87 9.09
CA GLY A 290 15.69 -9.21 9.20
C GLY A 290 14.17 -9.19 9.38
N GLY A 291 13.62 -10.34 9.74
CA GLY A 291 12.18 -10.53 9.96
C GLY A 291 11.43 -10.81 8.66
N ASP A 292 10.57 -11.82 8.69
CA ASP A 292 9.84 -12.31 7.51
C ASP A 292 8.89 -11.24 6.96
N ILE A 293 8.98 -10.99 5.66
CA ILE A 293 8.21 -9.95 4.95
C ILE A 293 6.72 -10.30 4.91
N ILE A 294 6.38 -11.58 4.76
CA ILE A 294 4.98 -12.04 4.82
C ILE A 294 4.52 -12.28 6.27
N GLY A 295 5.40 -12.04 7.23
CA GLY A 295 5.14 -12.22 8.65
C GLY A 295 4.99 -13.68 9.06
N SER A 296 4.93 -13.89 10.37
CA SER A 296 4.80 -15.22 10.96
C SER A 296 3.74 -15.26 12.05
N PHE A 297 3.05 -16.39 12.13
CA PHE A 297 2.08 -16.66 13.19
C PHE A 297 2.80 -17.11 14.46
N LEU A 298 3.52 -16.20 15.11
CA LEU A 298 4.09 -16.44 16.45
C LEU A 298 2.99 -16.24 17.48
N ALA A 299 2.74 -17.23 18.34
CA ALA A 299 1.66 -17.17 19.34
C ALA A 299 1.83 -15.94 20.25
N ILE A 300 0.82 -15.07 20.28
CA ILE A 300 0.72 -13.95 21.21
C ILE A 300 -0.52 -14.21 22.06
N GLN A 301 -0.45 -13.88 23.36
CA GLN A 301 -1.52 -14.16 24.32
C GLN A 301 -2.85 -13.43 24.04
N GLU A 302 -2.86 -12.36 23.23
CA GLU A 302 -4.05 -11.51 23.05
C GLU A 302 -4.24 -11.01 21.60
N ASN A 303 -5.51 -10.75 21.24
CA ASN A 303 -5.98 -10.18 19.95
C ASN A 303 -5.56 -8.71 19.73
N LEU A 304 -4.39 -8.29 20.19
CA LEU A 304 -3.91 -6.89 20.17
C LEU A 304 -3.40 -6.41 18.79
N THR A 305 -3.29 -7.32 17.83
CA THR A 305 -2.57 -7.12 16.55
C THR A 305 -3.48 -6.91 15.34
N ILE A 306 -4.80 -6.88 15.55
CA ILE A 306 -5.82 -6.66 14.50
C ILE A 306 -6.43 -5.26 14.54
#